data_AF-A0A151AQY4-F1
#
_entry.id   AF-A0A151AQY4-F1
#
_cell.length_a   1.000
_cell.length_b   1.000
_cell.length_c   1.000
_cell.angle_alpha   90.00
_cell.angle_beta   90.00
_cell.angle_gamma   90.00
#
_symmetry.space_group_name_H-M   'P 1'
#
loop_
_entity.id
_entity.type
_entity.pdbx_description
1 polymer ?
#
loop_
_entity_poly.entity_id
_entity_poly.type
_entity_poly.pdbx_seq_one_letter_code
_entity_poly.pdbx_strand_id
1 'polypeptide(L)' 'MARNNRALVPEAREGLNRFKMEAANAVGVPLKNGYNGDLTARQAGSIGGQMVKTMIEHYERNNLQ' A
#
# COMPACT_ATOMS: atom_id res chain seq x y z
N MET A 1 17.90 -6.50 13.64
CA MET A 1 18.08 -5.45 12.62
C MET A 1 16.74 -4.79 12.33
N ALA A 2 16.55 -3.51 12.64
CA ALA A 2 15.34 -2.80 12.25
C ALA A 2 15.41 -2.53 10.74
N ARG A 3 14.54 -3.16 9.94
CA ARG A 3 14.42 -2.83 8.51
C ARG A 3 13.95 -1.38 8.43
N ASN A 4 14.86 -0.49 8.02
CA ASN A 4 14.55 0.91 7.75
C ASN A 4 13.54 0.98 6.60
N ASN A 5 12.25 1.07 6.92
CA ASN A 5 11.17 1.27 5.96
C ASN A 5 11.19 2.73 5.47
N ARG A 6 12.26 3.10 4.76
CA ARG A 6 12.43 4.40 4.12
C ARG A 6 11.71 4.36 2.78
N ALA A 7 10.84 5.36 2.56
CA ALA A 7 10.31 5.61 1.23
C ALA A 7 11.47 6.02 0.32
N LEU A 8 11.45 5.56 -0.94
CA LEU A 8 12.44 5.96 -1.95
C LEU A 8 12.39 7.47 -2.21
N VAL A 9 11.20 8.06 -2.15
CA VAL A 9 10.94 9.49 -2.20
C VAL A 9 10.39 9.90 -0.83
N PRO A 10 11.20 10.52 0.04
CA PRO A 10 10.79 10.88 1.41
C PRO A 10 9.53 11.75 1.47
N GLU A 11 9.41 12.70 0.54
CA GLU A 11 8.30 13.65 0.42
C GLU A 11 6.97 12.95 0.11
N ALA A 12 7.02 11.79 -0.55
CA ALA A 12 5.85 11.00 -0.91
C ALA A 12 5.33 10.13 0.24
N ARG A 13 6.00 10.09 1.40
CA ARG A 13 5.67 9.17 2.50
C ARG A 13 4.22 9.29 2.98
N GLU A 14 3.71 10.50 3.08
CA GLU A 14 2.32 10.72 3.52
C GLU A 14 1.32 10.26 2.46
N GLY A 15 1.57 10.57 1.19
CA GLY A 15 0.76 10.10 0.07
C GLY A 15 0.74 8.57 -0.02
N LEU A 16 1.90 7.93 0.13
CA LEU A 16 2.03 6.47 0.16
C LEU A 16 1.26 5.84 1.34
N ASN A 17 1.24 6.50 2.50
CA ASN A 17 0.45 6.03 3.63
C ASN A 17 -1.05 6.11 3.34
N ARG A 18 -1.55 7.21 2.76
CA ARG A 18 -2.94 7.34 2.34
C ARG A 18 -3.32 6.26 1.33
N PHE A 19 -2.50 6.09 0.29
CA PHE A 19 -2.72 5.08 -0.73
C PHE A 19 -2.80 3.66 -0.17
N LYS A 20 -1.94 3.31 0.79
CA LYS A 20 -1.99 2.03 1.50
C LYS A 20 -3.28 1.84 2.29
N MET A 21 -3.79 2.90 2.94
CA MET A 21 -5.05 2.85 3.68
C MET A 21 -6.25 2.67 2.74
N GLU A 22 -6.26 3.38 1.61
CA GLU A 22 -7.27 3.22 0.56
C GLU A 22 -7.26 1.81 -0.03
N ALA A 23 -6.08 1.27 -0.34
CA ALA A 23 -5.93 -0.10 -0.81
C ALA A 23 -6.48 -1.11 0.22
N ALA A 24 -6.20 -0.92 1.51
CA ALA A 24 -6.74 -1.77 2.56
C ALA A 24 -8.27 -1.73 2.66
N ASN A 25 -8.84 -0.53 2.55
CA ASN A 25 -10.30 -0.36 2.52
C ASN A 25 -10.91 -1.07 1.30
N ALA A 26 -10.29 -0.96 0.12
CA ALA A 26 -10.76 -1.59 -1.10
C ALA A 26 -10.77 -3.14 -1.03
N VAL A 27 -9.83 -3.74 -0.27
CA VAL A 27 -9.79 -5.19 -0.06
C VAL A 27 -10.44 -5.65 1.25
N GLY A 28 -11.10 -4.75 1.98
CA GLY A 28 -11.82 -5.06 3.23
C GLY A 28 -10.91 -5.52 4.37
N VAL A 29 -9.64 -5.09 4.39
CA VAL A 29 -8.69 -5.43 5.46
C VAL A 29 -8.69 -4.32 6.52
N PRO A 30 -8.87 -4.65 7.82
CA PRO A 30 -8.96 -3.66 8.90
C PRO A 30 -7.58 -3.14 9.30
N LEU A 31 -6.90 -2.43 8.40
CA LEU A 31 -5.61 -1.81 8.62
C LEU A 31 -5.76 -0.60 9.55
N LYS A 32 -4.96 -0.55 10.62
CA LYS A 32 -4.98 0.51 11.64
C LYS A 32 -3.76 1.41 11.52
N ASN A 33 -3.89 2.67 11.95
CA ASN A 33 -2.74 3.53 12.19
C ASN A 33 -2.04 3.09 13.49
N GLY A 34 -1.04 2.22 13.36
CA GLY A 34 -0.30 1.68 14.50
C GLY A 34 0.08 0.22 14.31
N TYR A 35 -0.01 -0.55 15.39
CA TYR A 35 0.32 -1.97 15.37
C TYR A 35 -0.75 -2.77 14.62
N ASN A 36 -0.29 -3.62 13.70
CA ASN A 36 -1.11 -4.50 12.85
C ASN A 36 -0.57 -5.94 12.86
N GLY A 37 0.03 -6.38 13.98
CA GLY A 37 0.61 -7.74 14.08
C GLY A 37 -0.45 -8.84 14.13
N ASP A 38 -1.72 -8.48 14.31
CA ASP A 38 -2.90 -9.33 14.18
C ASP A 38 -3.29 -9.62 12.72
N LEU A 39 -2.76 -8.87 11.74
CA LEU A 39 -3.04 -9.14 10.34
C LEU A 39 -2.31 -10.40 9.87
N THR A 40 -3.07 -11.29 9.24
CA THR A 40 -2.49 -12.46 8.57
C THR A 40 -1.62 -12.03 7.40
N ALA A 41 -0.63 -12.85 7.04
CA ALA A 41 0.20 -12.61 5.86
C ALA A 41 -0.64 -12.46 4.57
N ARG A 42 -1.76 -13.18 4.47
CA ARG A 42 -2.71 -13.07 3.36
C ARG A 42 -3.37 -11.69 3.29
N GLN A 43 -3.79 -11.13 4.44
CA GLN A 43 -4.40 -9.80 4.51
C GLN A 43 -3.38 -8.70 4.22
N ALA A 44 -2.16 -8.79 4.77
CA ALA A 44 -1.10 -7.84 4.43
C ALA A 44 -0.73 -7.92 2.94
N GLY A 45 -0.67 -9.13 2.38
CA GLY A 45 -0.41 -9.38 0.97
C GLY A 45 -1.50 -8.83 0.04
N SER A 46 -2.78 -8.94 0.40
CA SER A 46 -3.87 -8.40 -0.41
C SER A 46 -3.84 -6.87 -0.51
N ILE A 47 -3.46 -6.18 0.57
CA ILE A 47 -3.24 -4.72 0.55
C ILE A 47 -2.15 -4.38 -0.46
N GLY A 48 -0.98 -5.01 -0.36
CA GLY A 48 0.14 -4.76 -1.28
C GLY A 48 -0.19 -5.09 -2.74
N GLY A 49 -0.90 -6.19 -2.98
CA GLY A 49 -1.38 -6.57 -4.30
C GLY A 49 -2.32 -5.54 -4.90
N GLN A 50 -3.26 -5.00 -4.11
CA GLN A 50 -4.17 -3.96 -4.57
C GLN A 50 -3.43 -2.65 -4.88
N MET A 51 -2.44 -2.27 -4.07
CA MET A 51 -1.58 -1.12 -4.37
C MET A 51 -0.88 -1.28 -5.73
N VAL A 52 -0.26 -2.44 -5.98
CA VAL A 52 0.42 -2.71 -7.26
C VAL A 52 -0.58 -2.70 -8.43
N LYS A 53 -1.76 -3.29 -8.26
CA LYS A 53 -2.81 -3.30 -9.29
C LYS A 53 -3.21 -1.88 -9.71
N THR A 54 -3.49 -1.00 -8.74
CA THR A 54 -3.84 0.40 -9.01
C THR A 54 -2.67 1.17 -9.63
N MET A 55 -1.42 0.90 -9.22
CA MET A 55 -0.24 1.51 -9.86
C MET A 55 -0.11 1.10 -11.33
N ILE A 56 -0.30 -0.18 -11.66
CA ILE A 56 -0.25 -0.68 -13.04
C ILE A 56 -1.36 -0.04 -13.86
N GLU A 57 -2.59 0.01 -13.34
CA GLU A 57 -3.72 0.65 -14.01
C GLU A 57 -3.45 2.13 -14.33
N HIS A 58 -2.87 2.88 -13.38
CA HIS A 58 -2.46 4.27 -13.64
C HIS A 58 -1.35 4.37 -14.68
N TYR A 59 -0.36 3.49 -14.64
CA TYR A 59 0.72 3.46 -15.62
C TYR A 59 0.20 3.14 -17.02
N GLU A 60 -0.67 2.13 -17.15
CA GLU A 60 -1.31 1.76 -18.41
C GLU A 60 -2.08 2.96 -18.99
N ARG A 61 -2.89 3.64 -18.17
CA ARG A 61 -3.68 4.80 -18.59
C ARG A 61 -2.85 6.01 -19.01
N ASN A 62 -1.76 6.30 -18.29
CA ASN A 62 -1.01 7.54 -18.48
C ASN A 62 0.15 7.41 -19.46
N ASN A 63 0.67 6.19 -19.66
CA ASN A 63 1.95 5.97 -20.36
C ASN A 63 1.84 4.99 -21.54
N LEU A 64 0.81 4.14 -21.59
CA LEU A 64 0.66 3.11 -22.61
C LEU A 64 -0.62 3.27 -23.46
N GLN A 65 -1.41 4.32 -23.22
CA GLN A 65 -2.56 4.70 -24.06
C GLN A 65 -2.13 5.57 -25.23
#